data_AF-A0A8J3L0X5-F1
#
_entry.id   AF-A0A8J3L0X5-F1
#
_cell.length_a   1.000
_cell.length_b   1.000
_cell.length_c   1.000
_cell.angle_alpha   90.00
_cell.angle_beta   90.00
_cell.angle_gamma   90.00
#
_symmetry.space_group_name_H-M   'P 1'
#
loop_
_entity.id
_entity.type
_entity.pdbx_description
1 polymer ?
#
loop_
_entity_poly.entity_id
_entity_poly.type
_entity_poly.pdbx_seq_one_letter_code
_entity_poly.pdbx_strand_id
1 'polypeptide(L)'
;MSETLREALRRAAESAPAPRLGEQLWRRGRRRRRVRRAVTALAGVLLAAGLATLPGLVAGSVGLQSADGGPAPAALGRPYPWQLTYEQDLNGPVVAAFIDPGTIYLEATGVLVGRDGSYRLFPMNPGEGFGLVSPDGRHLARWGEIVDLVSGVRTPTAERARPLAWSPDSRRLLLIDYQDDLSITYGPDGPSDPSHPDDVGYFDLATGTMKGLLTTDADTAAGAFSPDSGRIVVATGKGDGPQTLTVVDLATGTPNMLSELTGRQRLAGEAAWTPDGRSVVLLASEGCAWVDCDTGMGSLWGWRMQYADAVSGKVVDEAATARPGRPAGLVGWRDGAPVFVHWGADTDEPEKLMTAEADGSARVLLTLAGGSGALNVPRDLVEHGTFASHSANPLAAQPWAFGCLLACLTPPVLLVLLLRRRRRAVRASAASGVGQGAGADDLRAEGGDAVP
;
A
#
# COMPACT_ATOMS: atom_id res chain seq x y z
N MET A 1 -41.78 -34.12 53.89
CA MET A 1 -42.95 -33.26 53.62
C MET A 1 -44.19 -34.12 53.86
N SER A 2 -45.08 -33.75 54.79
CA SER A 2 -46.19 -34.61 55.18
C SER A 2 -47.25 -34.72 54.06
N GLU A 3 -47.93 -35.85 54.04
CA GLU A 3 -49.01 -36.14 53.09
C GLU A 3 -50.17 -35.13 53.23
N THR A 4 -50.47 -34.74 54.47
CA THR A 4 -51.42 -33.66 54.82
C THR A 4 -51.09 -32.31 54.17
N LEU A 5 -49.80 -31.93 54.10
CA LEU A 5 -49.39 -30.68 53.46
C LEU A 5 -49.52 -30.77 51.94
N ARG A 6 -49.21 -31.93 51.35
CA ARG A 6 -49.36 -32.17 49.91
C ARG A 6 -50.83 -32.11 49.49
N GLU A 7 -51.71 -32.69 50.30
CA GLU A 7 -53.16 -32.68 50.08
C GLU A 7 -53.76 -31.27 50.25
N ALA A 8 -53.32 -30.51 51.26
CA ALA A 8 -53.74 -29.12 51.46
C ALA A 8 -53.30 -28.20 50.30
N LEU A 9 -52.06 -28.33 49.83
CA LEU A 9 -51.56 -27.57 48.68
C LEU A 9 -52.28 -27.94 47.38
N ARG A 10 -52.63 -29.22 47.20
CA ARG A 10 -53.42 -29.67 46.04
C ARG A 10 -54.82 -29.06 46.04
N ARG A 11 -55.53 -29.11 47.18
CA ARG A 11 -56.85 -28.48 47.33
C ARG A 11 -56.79 -26.95 47.17
N ALA A 12 -55.72 -26.30 47.61
CA ALA A 12 -55.49 -24.87 47.40
C ALA A 12 -55.23 -24.53 45.91
N ALA A 13 -54.53 -25.39 45.17
CA ALA A 13 -54.30 -25.22 43.73
C ALA A 13 -55.56 -25.47 42.90
N GLU A 14 -56.36 -26.48 43.26
CA GLU A 14 -57.62 -26.82 42.56
C GLU A 14 -58.76 -25.84 42.86
N SER A 15 -58.72 -25.11 43.99
CA SER A 15 -59.67 -24.04 44.34
C SER A 15 -59.21 -22.63 43.93
N ALA A 16 -57.97 -22.45 43.47
CA ALA A 16 -57.49 -21.16 42.99
C ALA A 16 -58.16 -20.78 41.65
N PRO A 17 -58.85 -19.62 41.55
CA PRO A 17 -59.47 -19.21 40.30
C PRO A 17 -58.39 -18.96 39.24
N ALA A 18 -58.53 -19.62 38.08
CA ALA A 18 -57.57 -19.50 36.99
C ALA A 18 -57.32 -18.02 36.63
N PRO A 19 -56.05 -17.54 36.63
CA PRO A 19 -55.74 -16.13 36.48
C PRO A 19 -56.17 -15.64 35.11
N ARG A 20 -57.28 -14.88 35.07
CA ARG A 20 -57.82 -14.26 33.85
C ARG A 20 -56.91 -13.11 33.39
N LEU A 21 -55.82 -13.48 32.73
CA LEU A 21 -54.95 -12.55 32.01
C LEU A 21 -55.76 -11.84 30.92
N GLY A 22 -56.25 -10.64 31.22
CA GLY A 22 -57.11 -9.88 30.31
C GLY A 22 -56.49 -9.74 28.92
N GLU A 23 -57.30 -9.89 27.87
CA GLU A 23 -56.87 -9.92 26.46
C GLU A 23 -55.86 -8.83 26.10
N GLN A 24 -56.02 -7.62 26.67
CA GLN A 24 -55.11 -6.50 26.43
C GLN A 24 -53.66 -6.79 26.84
N LEU A 25 -53.42 -7.47 27.96
CA LEU A 25 -52.07 -7.87 28.38
C LEU A 25 -51.48 -8.88 27.40
N TRP A 26 -52.28 -9.84 26.94
CA TRP A 26 -51.85 -10.85 25.97
C TRP A 26 -51.57 -10.25 24.57
N ARG A 27 -52.40 -9.31 24.11
CA ARG A 27 -52.17 -8.53 22.88
C ARG A 27 -50.93 -7.63 23.01
N ARG A 28 -50.72 -6.94 24.15
CA ARG A 28 -49.50 -6.14 24.43
C ARG A 28 -48.24 -7.01 24.46
N GLY A 29 -48.30 -8.19 25.08
CA GLY A 29 -47.21 -9.17 25.13
C GLY A 29 -46.82 -9.67 23.74
N ARG A 30 -47.80 -10.11 22.94
CA ARG A 30 -47.57 -10.52 21.54
C ARG A 30 -47.01 -9.38 20.69
N ARG A 31 -47.52 -8.14 20.82
CA ARG A 31 -46.98 -6.98 20.09
C ARG A 31 -45.54 -6.66 20.48
N ARG A 32 -45.18 -6.71 21.78
CA ARG A 32 -43.79 -6.54 22.25
C ARG A 32 -42.86 -7.63 21.73
N ARG A 33 -43.29 -8.91 21.72
CA ARG A 33 -42.49 -10.02 21.16
C ARG A 33 -42.32 -9.90 19.64
N ARG A 34 -43.37 -9.53 18.89
CA ARG A 34 -43.28 -9.28 17.44
C ARG A 34 -42.32 -8.12 17.12
N VAL A 35 -42.41 -7.00 17.84
CA VAL A 35 -41.48 -5.87 17.65
C VAL A 35 -40.04 -6.25 18.00
N ARG A 36 -39.80 -6.99 19.11
CA ARG A 36 -38.45 -7.48 19.43
C ARG A 36 -37.90 -8.40 18.34
N ARG A 37 -38.70 -9.37 17.84
CA ARG A 37 -38.29 -10.26 16.74
C ARG A 37 -38.02 -9.53 15.44
N ALA A 38 -38.83 -8.51 15.11
CA ALA A 38 -38.60 -7.67 13.93
C ALA A 38 -37.31 -6.83 14.08
N VAL A 39 -37.02 -6.29 15.27
CA VAL A 39 -35.77 -5.56 15.54
C VAL A 39 -34.55 -6.49 15.49
N THR A 40 -34.62 -7.71 16.02
CA THR A 40 -33.51 -8.67 15.93
C THR A 40 -33.30 -9.17 14.50
N ALA A 41 -34.37 -9.39 13.73
CA ALA A 41 -34.28 -9.75 12.32
C ALA A 41 -33.69 -8.60 11.49
N LEU A 42 -34.15 -7.36 11.71
CA LEU A 42 -33.59 -6.18 11.04
C LEU A 42 -32.12 -5.95 11.42
N ALA A 43 -31.75 -6.15 12.69
CA ALA A 43 -30.35 -6.10 13.12
C ALA A 43 -29.50 -7.19 12.45
N GLY A 44 -30.01 -8.41 12.33
CA GLY A 44 -29.35 -9.49 11.60
C GLY A 44 -29.18 -9.19 10.10
N VAL A 45 -30.20 -8.62 9.46
CA VAL A 45 -30.13 -8.20 8.04
C VAL A 45 -29.17 -7.02 7.85
N LEU A 46 -29.16 -6.03 8.75
CA LEU A 46 -28.21 -4.91 8.70
C LEU A 46 -26.77 -5.36 8.98
N LEU A 47 -26.58 -6.36 9.85
CA LEU A 47 -25.27 -6.93 10.12
C LEU A 47 -24.77 -7.79 8.94
N ALA A 48 -25.66 -8.57 8.31
CA ALA A 48 -25.35 -9.30 7.07
C ALA A 48 -25.07 -8.37 5.89
N ALA A 49 -25.83 -7.28 5.74
CA ALA A 49 -25.58 -6.25 4.73
C ALA A 49 -24.27 -5.50 4.99
N GLY A 50 -23.96 -5.16 6.25
CA GLY A 50 -22.68 -4.55 6.63
C GLY A 50 -21.49 -5.47 6.37
N LEU A 51 -21.63 -6.78 6.63
CA LEU A 51 -20.62 -7.78 6.26
C LEU A 51 -20.49 -7.93 4.74
N ALA A 52 -21.58 -7.81 3.98
CA ALA A 52 -21.55 -7.79 2.51
C ALA A 52 -20.93 -6.51 1.91
N THR A 53 -20.73 -5.46 2.72
CA THR A 53 -19.98 -4.25 2.34
C THR A 53 -18.53 -4.25 2.79
N LEU A 54 -18.01 -5.38 3.30
CA LEU A 54 -16.56 -5.58 3.44
C LEU A 54 -15.91 -5.70 2.06
N PRO A 55 -14.64 -5.29 1.90
CA PRO A 55 -13.89 -5.52 0.67
C PRO A 55 -13.88 -7.01 0.30
N GLY A 56 -14.19 -7.34 -0.95
CA GLY A 56 -14.16 -8.71 -1.49
C GLY A 56 -15.52 -9.38 -1.78
N LEU A 57 -16.66 -8.78 -1.41
CA LEU A 57 -18.00 -9.34 -1.77
C LEU A 57 -18.70 -8.65 -2.94
N VAL A 58 -18.26 -7.47 -3.35
CA VAL A 58 -18.68 -6.82 -4.61
C VAL A 58 -17.51 -6.84 -5.59
N ALA A 59 -17.21 -8.03 -6.12
CA ALA A 59 -16.41 -8.14 -7.33
C ALA A 59 -17.20 -7.51 -8.49
N GLY A 60 -16.59 -6.53 -9.17
CA GLY A 60 -17.16 -5.92 -10.37
C GLY A 60 -18.18 -4.80 -10.15
N SER A 61 -17.69 -3.60 -9.79
CA SER A 61 -18.21 -2.38 -10.43
C SER A 61 -17.11 -1.75 -11.25
N VAL A 62 -16.98 -2.18 -12.51
CA VAL A 62 -16.07 -1.61 -13.50
C VAL A 62 -16.42 -0.13 -13.67
N GLY A 63 -15.61 0.74 -13.08
CA GLY A 63 -15.53 2.13 -13.48
C GLY A 63 -14.93 2.18 -14.86
N LEU A 64 -15.76 2.34 -15.89
CA LEU A 64 -15.31 2.62 -17.26
C LEU A 64 -14.58 3.97 -17.26
N GLN A 65 -13.26 3.93 -17.15
CA GLN A 65 -12.36 5.04 -17.44
C GLN A 65 -11.41 4.67 -18.59
N SER A 66 -10.96 5.70 -19.30
CA SER A 66 -10.30 5.61 -20.60
C SER A 66 -8.98 4.84 -20.56
N ALA A 67 -8.66 4.18 -21.67
CA ALA A 67 -7.34 3.58 -21.88
C ALA A 67 -6.21 4.63 -21.78
N ASP A 68 -6.51 5.87 -22.15
CA ASP A 68 -5.71 7.05 -21.81
C ASP A 68 -5.98 7.43 -20.34
N GLY A 69 -5.05 7.02 -19.47
CA GLY A 69 -5.12 7.32 -18.03
C GLY A 69 -5.03 8.82 -17.76
N GLY A 70 -5.82 9.29 -16.80
CA GLY A 70 -5.76 10.69 -16.35
C GLY A 70 -4.41 11.04 -15.69
N PRO A 71 -4.18 12.32 -15.38
CA PRO A 71 -2.97 12.76 -14.71
C PRO A 71 -2.77 12.04 -13.36
N ALA A 72 -1.56 11.55 -13.12
CA ALA A 72 -1.21 10.83 -11.90
C ALA A 72 -1.24 11.74 -10.66
N PRO A 73 -1.46 11.22 -9.45
CA PRO A 73 -1.48 12.04 -8.23
C PRO A 73 -0.09 12.66 -7.94
N ALA A 74 -0.03 13.95 -7.59
CA ALA A 74 1.20 14.58 -7.07
C ALA A 74 1.46 14.28 -5.58
N ALA A 75 0.57 13.57 -4.89
CA ALA A 75 0.81 13.10 -3.52
C ALA A 75 0.20 11.71 -3.29
N LEU A 76 0.92 10.85 -2.58
CA LEU A 76 0.47 9.51 -2.22
C LEU A 76 0.26 9.41 -0.71
N GLY A 77 -0.97 9.13 -0.29
CA GLY A 77 -1.31 8.84 1.10
C GLY A 77 -0.93 7.41 1.50
N ARG A 78 -0.93 7.14 2.81
CA ARG A 78 -0.72 5.79 3.36
C ARG A 78 -1.91 4.86 3.02
N PRO A 79 -1.68 3.54 2.85
CA PRO A 79 -2.75 2.56 2.68
C PRO A 79 -3.62 2.46 3.96
N TYR A 80 -4.80 1.84 3.84
CA TYR A 80 -5.43 1.27 5.04
C TYR A 80 -4.68 -0.01 5.46
N PRO A 81 -4.65 -0.33 6.77
CA PRO A 81 -4.04 -1.58 7.23
C PRO A 81 -4.66 -2.84 6.62
N TRP A 82 -5.94 -2.79 6.22
CA TRP A 82 -6.74 -3.90 5.68
C TRP A 82 -7.07 -3.76 4.18
N GLN A 83 -6.19 -3.11 3.40
CA GLN A 83 -6.37 -2.97 1.96
C GLN A 83 -6.25 -4.34 1.24
N LEU A 84 -7.00 -4.56 0.15
CA LEU A 84 -6.96 -5.80 -0.63
C LEU A 84 -5.55 -6.07 -1.19
N THR A 85 -5.16 -7.34 -1.32
CA THR A 85 -3.92 -7.71 -2.01
C THR A 85 -4.09 -7.69 -3.54
N TYR A 86 -2.99 -7.58 -4.28
CA TYR A 86 -3.01 -7.65 -5.75
C TYR A 86 -3.54 -9.00 -6.28
N GLU A 87 -3.40 -10.07 -5.49
CA GLU A 87 -3.93 -11.41 -5.79
C GLU A 87 -5.45 -11.51 -5.59
N GLN A 88 -6.01 -10.70 -4.68
CA GLN A 88 -7.45 -10.65 -4.42
C GLN A 88 -8.20 -9.80 -5.45
N ASP A 89 -7.55 -8.73 -5.94
CA ASP A 89 -8.11 -7.81 -6.93
C ASP A 89 -6.97 -7.10 -7.66
N LEU A 90 -6.84 -7.37 -8.97
CA LEU A 90 -5.72 -6.90 -9.79
C LEU A 90 -5.81 -5.39 -10.05
N ASN A 91 -4.67 -4.71 -9.95
CA ASN A 91 -4.60 -3.25 -10.12
C ASN A 91 -4.59 -2.79 -11.59
N GLY A 92 -4.27 -3.69 -12.52
CA GLY A 92 -3.84 -3.28 -13.86
C GLY A 92 -2.49 -2.53 -13.80
N PRO A 93 -2.18 -1.67 -14.79
CA PRO A 93 -0.95 -0.89 -14.77
C PRO A 93 -0.98 0.13 -13.63
N VAL A 94 0.10 0.17 -12.85
CA VAL A 94 0.24 1.09 -11.71
C VAL A 94 0.82 2.44 -12.14
N VAL A 95 0.68 3.45 -11.27
CA VAL A 95 1.31 4.77 -11.40
C VAL A 95 2.41 4.99 -10.37
N ALA A 96 2.43 4.21 -9.30
CA ALA A 96 3.49 4.20 -8.30
C ALA A 96 3.42 2.90 -7.50
N ALA A 97 4.54 2.55 -6.88
CA ALA A 97 4.66 1.50 -5.91
C ALA A 97 5.61 1.96 -4.77
N PHE A 98 5.35 1.57 -3.52
CA PHE A 98 6.20 1.94 -2.37
C PHE A 98 6.02 0.97 -1.18
N ILE A 99 6.87 1.06 -0.15
CA ILE A 99 6.74 0.31 1.11
C ILE A 99 6.06 1.17 2.19
N ASP A 100 5.10 0.59 2.92
CA ASP A 100 4.56 1.17 4.16
C ASP A 100 4.74 0.21 5.36
N PRO A 101 5.21 0.69 6.53
CA PRO A 101 5.38 -0.12 7.75
C PRO A 101 4.14 -0.18 8.66
N GLY A 102 3.05 0.50 8.31
CA GLY A 102 1.84 0.66 9.13
C GLY A 102 0.67 -0.26 8.76
N THR A 103 0.94 -1.37 8.08
CA THR A 103 -0.04 -2.38 7.64
C THR A 103 -0.28 -3.45 8.71
N ILE A 104 -1.25 -4.35 8.49
CA ILE A 104 -1.47 -5.51 9.39
C ILE A 104 -0.42 -6.62 9.25
N TYR A 105 0.37 -6.60 8.17
CA TYR A 105 1.49 -7.53 7.98
C TYR A 105 2.73 -6.91 8.63
N LEU A 106 3.26 -7.60 9.63
CA LEU A 106 4.47 -7.19 10.32
C LEU A 106 5.67 -7.22 9.35
N GLU A 107 6.68 -6.38 9.61
CA GLU A 107 7.94 -6.28 8.84
C GLU A 107 7.82 -5.54 7.47
N ALA A 108 6.79 -4.71 7.35
CA ALA A 108 6.48 -3.81 6.23
C ALA A 108 5.85 -4.49 5.00
N THR A 109 5.18 -3.69 4.17
CA THR A 109 4.35 -4.20 3.07
C THR A 109 4.45 -3.31 1.85
N GLY A 110 4.61 -3.95 0.69
CA GLY A 110 4.57 -3.26 -0.58
C GLY A 110 3.15 -2.80 -0.93
N VAL A 111 3.05 -1.60 -1.49
CA VAL A 111 1.81 -0.92 -1.86
C VAL A 111 1.88 -0.60 -3.34
N LEU A 112 0.87 -1.03 -4.09
CA LEU A 112 0.67 -0.70 -5.51
C LEU A 112 -0.44 0.33 -5.64
N VAL A 113 -0.21 1.41 -6.38
CA VAL A 113 -1.22 2.44 -6.69
C VAL A 113 -1.61 2.34 -8.15
N GLY A 114 -2.86 1.95 -8.44
CA GLY A 114 -3.40 1.84 -9.80
C GLY A 114 -3.63 3.21 -10.46
N ARG A 115 -3.78 3.24 -11.79
CA ARG A 115 -4.16 4.44 -12.56
C ARG A 115 -5.52 5.03 -12.13
N ASP A 116 -6.39 4.23 -11.52
CA ASP A 116 -7.66 4.65 -10.91
C ASP A 116 -7.50 5.24 -9.49
N GLY A 117 -6.27 5.35 -8.99
CA GLY A 117 -5.96 5.77 -7.63
C GLY A 117 -6.26 4.72 -6.56
N SER A 118 -6.62 3.50 -6.93
CA SER A 118 -6.87 2.41 -5.99
C SER A 118 -5.57 1.78 -5.49
N TYR A 119 -5.59 1.31 -4.25
CA TYR A 119 -4.41 0.77 -3.58
C TYR A 119 -4.53 -0.75 -3.48
N ARG A 120 -3.44 -1.50 -3.68
CA ARG A 120 -3.35 -2.93 -3.30
C ARG A 120 -2.09 -3.17 -2.49
N LEU A 121 -2.15 -4.16 -1.61
CA LEU A 121 -0.98 -4.66 -0.90
C LEU A 121 -0.31 -5.79 -1.67
N PHE A 122 1.00 -5.90 -1.59
CA PHE A 122 1.72 -7.12 -1.88
C PHE A 122 2.53 -7.53 -0.64
N PRO A 123 2.27 -8.72 -0.07
CA PRO A 123 3.12 -9.25 0.98
C PRO A 123 4.54 -9.46 0.48
N MET A 124 5.50 -9.07 1.31
CA MET A 124 6.94 -9.27 1.12
C MET A 124 7.41 -10.24 2.19
N ASN A 125 8.41 -11.06 1.85
CA ASN A 125 9.07 -11.88 2.87
C ASN A 125 10.10 -11.03 3.63
N PRO A 126 10.43 -11.38 4.89
CA PRO A 126 11.52 -10.73 5.62
C PRO A 126 12.84 -10.82 4.82
N GLY A 127 13.52 -9.70 4.65
CA GLY A 127 14.75 -9.60 3.84
C GLY A 127 14.53 -9.56 2.32
N GLU A 128 13.30 -9.70 1.82
CA GLU A 128 13.01 -9.57 0.39
C GLU A 128 13.05 -8.08 -0.04
N GLY A 129 13.79 -7.78 -1.10
CA GLY A 129 13.79 -6.45 -1.72
C GLY A 129 12.43 -6.09 -2.33
N PHE A 130 12.13 -4.79 -2.40
CA PHE A 130 10.86 -4.27 -2.92
C PHE A 130 10.49 -4.75 -4.33
N GLY A 131 11.50 -4.92 -5.19
CA GLY A 131 11.32 -5.13 -6.62
C GLY A 131 11.37 -3.82 -7.43
N LEU A 132 11.06 -3.91 -8.72
CA LEU A 132 11.04 -2.80 -9.67
C LEU A 132 9.81 -2.90 -10.58
N VAL A 133 9.07 -1.80 -10.73
CA VAL A 133 7.96 -1.71 -11.69
C VAL A 133 8.51 -1.40 -13.09
N SER A 134 7.93 -2.02 -14.12
CA SER A 134 8.30 -1.75 -15.51
C SER A 134 7.95 -0.32 -15.97
N PRO A 135 8.62 0.25 -16.98
CA PRO A 135 8.36 1.59 -17.53
C PRO A 135 6.88 1.90 -17.81
N ASP A 136 6.15 0.95 -18.39
CA ASP A 136 4.72 1.05 -18.73
C ASP A 136 3.77 0.87 -17.51
N GLY A 137 4.32 0.48 -16.36
CA GLY A 137 3.58 0.23 -15.12
C GLY A 137 2.92 -1.14 -15.03
N ARG A 138 3.10 -2.02 -16.02
CA ARG A 138 2.38 -3.30 -16.13
C ARG A 138 2.95 -4.41 -15.27
N HIS A 139 4.27 -4.49 -15.15
CA HIS A 139 4.97 -5.60 -14.53
C HIS A 139 5.66 -5.17 -13.24
N LEU A 140 5.66 -6.06 -12.24
CA LEU A 140 6.49 -5.94 -11.05
C LEU A 140 7.53 -7.07 -11.07
N ALA A 141 8.80 -6.71 -11.28
CA ALA A 141 9.91 -7.63 -11.08
C ALA A 141 10.21 -7.74 -9.58
N ARG A 142 10.33 -8.96 -9.07
CA ARG A 142 10.68 -9.28 -7.67
C ARG A 142 11.89 -10.21 -7.65
N TRP A 143 12.27 -10.68 -6.47
CA TRP A 143 13.22 -11.76 -6.32
C TRP A 143 12.74 -13.01 -7.07
N GLY A 144 13.50 -13.43 -8.09
CA GLY A 144 13.28 -14.64 -8.89
C GLY A 144 12.02 -14.71 -9.75
N GLU A 145 11.23 -13.64 -9.86
CA GLU A 145 10.02 -13.62 -10.67
C GLU A 145 9.61 -12.25 -11.23
N ILE A 146 8.72 -12.29 -12.22
CA ILE A 146 8.00 -11.13 -12.76
C ILE A 146 6.50 -11.40 -12.65
N VAL A 147 5.77 -10.45 -12.06
CA VAL A 147 4.31 -10.47 -11.94
C VAL A 147 3.69 -9.53 -12.97
N ASP A 148 2.78 -10.01 -13.82
CA ASP A 148 1.92 -9.17 -14.66
C ASP A 148 0.71 -8.67 -13.85
N LEU A 149 0.71 -7.38 -13.52
CA LEU A 149 -0.31 -6.75 -12.66
C LEU A 149 -1.68 -6.62 -13.34
N VAL A 150 -1.77 -6.91 -14.65
CA VAL A 150 -3.02 -6.94 -15.43
C VAL A 150 -3.65 -8.33 -15.44
N SER A 151 -2.86 -9.40 -15.49
CA SER A 151 -3.36 -10.78 -15.63
C SER A 151 -3.19 -11.66 -14.39
N GLY A 152 -2.35 -11.24 -13.43
CA GLY A 152 -1.95 -12.04 -12.27
C GLY A 152 -0.96 -13.15 -12.59
N VAL A 153 -0.49 -13.26 -13.84
CA VAL A 153 0.48 -14.29 -14.24
C VAL A 153 1.85 -13.99 -13.61
N ARG A 154 2.43 -15.02 -12.98
CA ARG A 154 3.77 -15.00 -12.39
C ARG A 154 4.71 -15.78 -13.31
N THR A 155 5.80 -15.15 -13.72
CA THR A 155 6.82 -15.73 -14.61
C THR A 155 8.12 -15.85 -13.82
N PRO A 156 8.60 -17.06 -13.50
CA PRO A 156 9.93 -17.26 -12.90
C PRO A 156 11.02 -16.74 -13.83
N THR A 157 12.07 -16.12 -13.27
CA THR A 157 13.24 -15.65 -14.02
C THR A 157 14.43 -16.59 -13.81
N ALA A 158 15.05 -16.54 -12.64
CA ALA A 158 15.95 -17.54 -12.08
C ALA A 158 15.79 -17.51 -10.55
N GLU A 159 16.01 -18.63 -9.85
CA GLU A 159 15.61 -18.80 -8.44
C GLU A 159 16.20 -17.74 -7.49
N ARG A 160 17.38 -17.22 -7.83
CA ARG A 160 18.15 -16.27 -7.01
C ARG A 160 18.41 -14.95 -7.73
N ALA A 161 17.56 -14.61 -8.70
CA ALA A 161 17.68 -13.37 -9.46
C ALA A 161 17.15 -12.14 -8.69
N ARG A 162 18.03 -11.15 -8.44
CA ARG A 162 17.62 -9.81 -7.99
C ARG A 162 17.52 -8.85 -9.19
N PRO A 163 16.39 -8.13 -9.37
CA PRO A 163 16.25 -7.15 -10.44
C PRO A 163 17.17 -5.94 -10.23
N LEU A 164 17.77 -5.45 -11.32
CA LEU A 164 18.66 -4.28 -11.34
C LEU A 164 18.04 -3.09 -12.09
N ALA A 165 17.45 -3.33 -13.27
CA ALA A 165 16.77 -2.32 -14.06
C ALA A 165 15.88 -2.94 -15.15
N TRP A 166 14.79 -2.27 -15.49
CA TRP A 166 14.05 -2.56 -16.72
C TRP A 166 14.66 -1.85 -17.93
N SER A 167 14.53 -2.48 -19.10
CA SER A 167 14.76 -1.82 -20.40
C SER A 167 13.63 -0.82 -20.68
N PRO A 168 13.92 0.32 -21.35
CA PRO A 168 12.93 1.36 -21.65
C PRO A 168 11.64 0.88 -22.35
N ASP A 169 11.67 -0.25 -23.06
CA ASP A 169 10.52 -0.81 -23.77
C ASP A 169 9.71 -1.85 -22.96
N SER A 170 10.00 -2.01 -21.67
CA SER A 170 9.44 -3.03 -20.76
C SER A 170 9.67 -4.50 -21.20
N ARG A 171 10.54 -4.79 -22.18
CA ARG A 171 10.68 -6.16 -22.74
C ARG A 171 11.78 -7.01 -22.11
N ARG A 172 12.72 -6.38 -21.43
CA ARG A 172 13.85 -7.04 -20.75
C ARG A 172 14.06 -6.50 -19.36
N LEU A 173 14.41 -7.41 -18.46
CA LEU A 173 14.81 -7.12 -17.10
C LEU A 173 16.29 -7.47 -16.93
N LEU A 174 17.14 -6.47 -16.64
CA LEU A 174 18.52 -6.67 -16.20
C LEU A 174 18.48 -7.15 -14.75
N LEU A 175 19.21 -8.21 -14.45
CA LEU A 175 19.24 -8.86 -13.14
C LEU A 175 20.64 -9.41 -12.85
N ILE A 176 20.90 -9.68 -11.57
CA ILE A 176 22.00 -10.50 -11.09
C ILE A 176 21.41 -11.79 -10.51
N ASP A 177 21.90 -12.94 -10.96
CA ASP A 177 21.51 -14.26 -10.43
C ASP A 177 22.61 -14.74 -9.48
N TYR A 178 22.28 -14.85 -8.19
CA TYR A 178 23.26 -15.16 -7.15
C TYR A 178 23.55 -16.66 -7.10
N GLN A 179 24.79 -17.08 -7.35
CA GLN A 179 25.15 -18.49 -7.55
C GLN A 179 25.65 -19.21 -6.28
N ASP A 180 25.99 -18.47 -5.23
CA ASP A 180 26.42 -18.99 -3.92
C ASP A 180 25.40 -19.97 -3.29
N ASP A 181 25.80 -20.82 -2.33
CA ASP A 181 24.84 -21.56 -1.49
C ASP A 181 24.21 -20.62 -0.42
N LEU A 182 23.03 -20.94 0.13
CA LEU A 182 22.38 -20.19 1.23
C LEU A 182 23.09 -20.41 2.59
N SER A 183 24.41 -20.55 2.57
CA SER A 183 25.27 -20.63 3.74
C SER A 183 25.19 -19.33 4.54
N ILE A 184 25.12 -19.44 5.87
CA ILE A 184 25.06 -18.28 6.79
C ILE A 184 26.30 -17.37 6.66
N THR A 185 27.39 -17.88 6.05
CA THR A 185 28.61 -17.11 5.75
C THR A 185 28.52 -16.29 4.45
N TYR A 186 27.72 -16.74 3.47
CA TYR A 186 27.65 -16.25 2.08
C TYR A 186 26.18 -16.08 1.65
N GLY A 187 25.40 -15.40 2.49
CA GLY A 187 24.00 -15.07 2.19
C GLY A 187 23.88 -13.87 1.23
N PRO A 188 22.65 -13.43 0.88
CA PRO A 188 22.43 -12.27 0.01
C PRO A 188 22.94 -10.93 0.60
N ASP A 189 23.18 -10.88 1.92
CA ASP A 189 23.81 -9.76 2.64
C ASP A 189 25.26 -10.08 3.08
N GLY A 190 25.82 -11.21 2.63
CA GLY A 190 27.19 -11.64 2.88
C GLY A 190 28.10 -11.38 1.67
N PRO A 191 29.43 -11.54 1.82
CA PRO A 191 30.34 -11.48 0.68
C PRO A 191 30.11 -12.67 -0.26
N SER A 192 30.22 -12.45 -1.57
CA SER A 192 30.08 -13.55 -2.56
C SER A 192 31.23 -14.57 -2.45
N ASP A 193 30.92 -15.87 -2.64
CA ASP A 193 31.88 -16.97 -2.67
C ASP A 193 32.61 -17.00 -4.03
N PRO A 194 33.94 -16.73 -4.08
CA PRO A 194 34.67 -16.68 -5.34
C PRO A 194 34.71 -18.01 -6.12
N SER A 195 34.26 -19.13 -5.52
CA SER A 195 34.12 -20.41 -6.20
C SER A 195 32.76 -20.62 -6.91
N HIS A 196 31.78 -19.75 -6.63
CA HIS A 196 30.44 -19.74 -7.23
C HIS A 196 30.05 -18.32 -7.70
N PRO A 197 30.82 -17.71 -8.63
CA PRO A 197 30.62 -16.31 -8.99
C PRO A 197 29.27 -16.08 -9.68
N ASP A 198 28.63 -14.97 -9.33
CA ASP A 198 27.30 -14.56 -9.77
C ASP A 198 27.24 -14.19 -11.26
N ASP A 199 26.08 -14.41 -11.89
CA ASP A 199 25.86 -14.11 -13.30
C ASP A 199 24.97 -12.87 -13.47
N VAL A 200 25.50 -11.82 -14.11
CA VAL A 200 24.71 -10.67 -14.55
C VAL A 200 24.23 -10.91 -15.98
N GLY A 201 22.92 -10.76 -16.18
CA GLY A 201 22.27 -11.01 -17.47
C GLY A 201 20.94 -10.30 -17.60
N TYR A 202 20.28 -10.45 -18.75
CA TYR A 202 18.90 -10.00 -18.92
C TYR A 202 17.94 -11.17 -19.12
N PHE A 203 16.76 -11.09 -18.52
CA PHE A 203 15.61 -11.93 -18.85
C PHE A 203 14.82 -11.25 -19.97
N ASP A 204 14.54 -11.97 -21.07
CA ASP A 204 13.72 -11.49 -22.17
C ASP A 204 12.30 -12.02 -22.06
N LEU A 205 11.31 -11.12 -21.94
CA LEU A 205 9.92 -11.48 -21.68
C LEU A 205 9.25 -12.16 -22.89
N ALA A 206 9.77 -11.98 -24.10
CA ALA A 206 9.19 -12.58 -25.30
C ALA A 206 9.61 -14.04 -25.49
N THR A 207 10.82 -14.42 -25.06
CA THR A 207 11.31 -15.81 -25.09
C THR A 207 11.12 -16.54 -23.78
N GLY A 208 10.98 -15.82 -22.66
CA GLY A 208 10.91 -16.41 -21.32
C GLY A 208 12.25 -16.98 -20.84
N THR A 209 13.37 -16.40 -21.27
CA THR A 209 14.72 -16.94 -21.01
C THR A 209 15.70 -15.86 -20.58
N MET A 210 16.59 -16.20 -19.65
CA MET A 210 17.76 -15.39 -19.30
C MET A 210 18.89 -15.55 -20.34
N LYS A 211 19.61 -14.46 -20.61
CA LYS A 211 20.89 -14.43 -21.32
C LYS A 211 21.95 -13.78 -20.41
N GLY A 212 22.95 -14.57 -20.00
CA GLY A 212 24.13 -14.06 -19.29
C GLY A 212 24.98 -13.14 -20.16
N LEU A 213 25.67 -12.18 -19.52
CA LEU A 213 26.47 -11.14 -20.19
C LEU A 213 27.87 -11.01 -19.58
N LEU A 214 27.96 -11.09 -18.26
CA LEU A 214 29.21 -11.12 -17.52
C LEU A 214 29.01 -11.93 -16.24
N THR A 215 30.06 -12.66 -15.85
CA THR A 215 30.15 -13.33 -14.56
C THR A 215 30.99 -12.44 -13.64
N THR A 216 30.57 -12.25 -12.41
CA THR A 216 31.13 -11.30 -11.45
C THR A 216 31.18 -11.92 -10.06
N ASP A 217 32.09 -11.43 -9.22
CA ASP A 217 32.20 -11.83 -7.83
C ASP A 217 31.84 -10.59 -6.98
N ALA A 218 30.53 -10.34 -6.80
CA ALA A 218 30.01 -9.04 -6.38
C ALA A 218 28.66 -9.09 -5.63
N ASP A 219 28.73 -8.83 -4.32
CA ASP A 219 27.56 -8.57 -3.47
C ASP A 219 26.82 -7.28 -3.87
N THR A 220 27.56 -6.23 -4.26
CA THR A 220 27.02 -4.95 -4.70
C THR A 220 26.94 -4.88 -6.24
N ALA A 221 25.71 -4.91 -6.75
CA ALA A 221 25.42 -4.76 -8.18
C ALA A 221 24.31 -3.74 -8.45
N ALA A 222 24.55 -2.86 -9.43
CA ALA A 222 23.58 -1.92 -9.99
C ALA A 222 23.76 -1.85 -11.51
N GLY A 223 22.70 -1.54 -12.26
CA GLY A 223 22.81 -1.41 -13.71
C GLY A 223 21.70 -0.59 -14.35
N ALA A 224 21.87 -0.27 -15.63
CA ALA A 224 20.88 0.46 -16.43
C ALA A 224 21.03 0.11 -17.93
N PHE A 225 19.89 0.02 -18.64
CA PHE A 225 19.87 -0.04 -20.11
C PHE A 225 20.05 1.36 -20.71
N SER A 226 20.73 1.44 -21.86
CA SER A 226 20.74 2.64 -22.69
C SER A 226 19.34 2.93 -23.27
N PRO A 227 19.05 4.18 -23.69
CA PRO A 227 17.72 4.56 -24.20
C PRO A 227 17.25 3.77 -25.43
N ASP A 228 18.19 3.23 -26.20
CA ASP A 228 17.96 2.39 -27.38
C ASP A 228 17.83 0.88 -27.06
N SER A 229 17.90 0.48 -25.79
CA SER A 229 17.98 -0.92 -25.33
C SER A 229 19.12 -1.75 -25.97
N GLY A 230 20.11 -1.11 -26.60
CA GLY A 230 21.21 -1.76 -27.33
C GLY A 230 22.45 -2.03 -26.49
N ARG A 231 22.63 -1.27 -25.40
CA ARG A 231 23.74 -1.41 -24.44
C ARG A 231 23.18 -1.48 -23.01
N ILE A 232 24.00 -2.01 -22.11
CA ILE A 232 23.81 -1.84 -20.67
C ILE A 232 25.06 -1.22 -20.05
N VAL A 233 24.89 -0.61 -18.90
CA VAL A 233 25.98 -0.36 -17.95
C VAL A 233 25.71 -1.15 -16.68
N VAL A 234 26.75 -1.69 -16.07
CA VAL A 234 26.73 -2.39 -14.79
C VAL A 234 27.86 -1.84 -13.93
N ALA A 235 27.57 -1.56 -12.66
CA ALA A 235 28.57 -1.36 -11.62
C ALA A 235 28.55 -2.60 -10.71
N THR A 236 29.68 -3.29 -10.58
CA THR A 236 29.83 -4.48 -9.72
C THR A 236 31.03 -4.33 -8.80
N GLY A 237 30.94 -4.78 -7.54
CA GLY A 237 32.06 -4.83 -6.61
C GLY A 237 31.73 -5.56 -5.32
N LYS A 238 32.72 -5.66 -4.43
CA LYS A 238 32.59 -6.31 -3.11
C LYS A 238 32.56 -5.29 -1.98
N GLY A 239 31.58 -5.38 -1.09
CA GLY A 239 31.49 -4.65 0.18
C GLY A 239 31.73 -3.14 0.03
N ASP A 240 32.73 -2.64 0.75
CA ASP A 240 33.22 -1.25 0.73
C ASP A 240 34.35 -0.99 -0.30
N GLY A 241 34.69 -2.00 -1.10
CA GLY A 241 35.73 -1.95 -2.12
C GLY A 241 35.35 -1.14 -3.38
N PRO A 242 36.32 -0.89 -4.28
CA PRO A 242 36.05 -0.20 -5.53
C PRO A 242 35.12 -1.03 -6.43
N GLN A 243 34.10 -0.38 -7.00
CA GLN A 243 33.22 -1.01 -7.99
C GLN A 243 33.78 -0.82 -9.39
N THR A 244 33.65 -1.82 -10.26
CA THR A 244 34.00 -1.71 -11.67
C THR A 244 32.80 -1.26 -12.50
N LEU A 245 32.91 -0.16 -13.23
CA LEU A 245 31.91 0.32 -14.17
C LEU A 245 32.18 -0.31 -15.56
N THR A 246 31.28 -1.18 -16.02
CA THR A 246 31.39 -1.88 -17.31
C THR A 246 30.19 -1.57 -18.20
N VAL A 247 30.45 -1.20 -19.46
CA VAL A 247 29.41 -1.12 -20.50
C VAL A 247 29.46 -2.39 -21.36
N VAL A 248 28.32 -3.02 -21.60
CA VAL A 248 28.20 -4.19 -22.50
C VAL A 248 27.33 -3.82 -23.68
N ASP A 249 27.85 -4.02 -24.89
CA ASP A 249 27.07 -3.95 -26.12
C ASP A 249 26.33 -5.28 -26.34
N LEU A 250 25.00 -5.25 -26.46
CA LEU A 250 24.18 -6.47 -26.46
C LEU A 250 24.18 -7.21 -27.81
N ALA A 251 24.61 -6.54 -28.89
CA ALA A 251 24.73 -7.13 -30.22
C ALA A 251 26.00 -7.98 -30.36
N THR A 252 27.12 -7.48 -29.82
CA THR A 252 28.42 -8.17 -29.79
C THR A 252 28.60 -9.05 -28.55
N GLY A 253 27.90 -8.75 -27.45
CA GLY A 253 28.11 -9.38 -26.14
C GLY A 253 29.45 -9.03 -25.50
N THR A 254 30.16 -7.99 -25.99
CA THR A 254 31.52 -7.68 -25.51
C THR A 254 31.46 -6.68 -24.35
N PRO A 255 32.01 -7.01 -23.16
CA PRO A 255 32.14 -6.08 -22.05
C PRO A 255 33.31 -5.11 -22.28
N ASN A 256 33.09 -3.83 -21.99
CA ASN A 256 34.08 -2.76 -22.00
C ASN A 256 34.14 -2.11 -20.61
N MET A 257 35.19 -2.42 -19.84
CA MET A 257 35.46 -1.79 -18.55
C MET A 257 35.84 -0.32 -18.78
N LEU A 258 35.05 0.60 -18.24
CA LEU A 258 35.26 2.05 -18.39
C LEU A 258 36.20 2.60 -17.31
N SER A 259 35.95 2.24 -16.05
CA SER A 259 36.65 2.81 -14.90
C SER A 259 36.38 2.03 -13.61
N GLU A 260 37.30 2.08 -12.66
CA GLU A 260 37.00 1.80 -11.26
C GLU A 260 36.33 3.04 -10.62
N LEU A 261 35.25 2.80 -9.88
CA LEU A 261 34.57 3.79 -9.06
C LEU A 261 35.21 3.81 -7.68
N THR A 262 35.46 5.02 -7.15
CA THR A 262 35.82 5.20 -5.74
C THR A 262 34.63 4.87 -4.85
N GLY A 263 34.83 4.54 -3.57
CA GLY A 263 33.72 4.31 -2.62
C GLY A 263 32.79 5.52 -2.39
N ARG A 264 33.16 6.71 -2.91
CA ARG A 264 32.31 7.91 -2.95
C ARG A 264 31.50 8.05 -4.25
N GLN A 265 31.61 7.10 -5.17
CA GLN A 265 30.87 7.06 -6.43
C GLN A 265 30.01 5.80 -6.47
N ARG A 266 28.80 5.92 -7.01
CA ARG A 266 27.97 4.78 -7.40
C ARG A 266 27.19 5.09 -8.67
N LEU A 267 26.69 4.07 -9.36
CA LEU A 267 25.78 4.26 -10.49
C LEU A 267 24.53 5.03 -10.03
N ALA A 268 24.03 5.97 -10.84
CA ALA A 268 22.96 6.87 -10.37
C ALA A 268 21.60 6.19 -10.16
N GLY A 269 21.33 5.03 -10.77
CA GLY A 269 20.06 4.31 -10.67
C GLY A 269 19.72 3.58 -11.97
N GLU A 270 18.49 3.06 -12.07
CA GLU A 270 18.03 2.30 -13.24
C GLU A 270 17.94 3.13 -14.53
N ALA A 271 17.88 4.46 -14.43
CA ALA A 271 17.89 5.39 -15.56
C ALA A 271 19.22 6.17 -15.70
N ALA A 272 20.34 5.57 -15.26
CA ALA A 272 21.64 6.24 -15.26
C ALA A 272 22.17 6.69 -16.63
N TRP A 273 21.65 6.17 -17.75
CA TRP A 273 22.06 6.67 -19.08
C TRP A 273 21.46 8.04 -19.38
N THR A 274 22.25 8.94 -19.97
CA THR A 274 21.75 10.18 -20.56
C THR A 274 20.79 9.89 -21.73
N PRO A 275 19.80 10.75 -22.04
CA PRO A 275 18.82 10.48 -23.09
C PRO A 275 19.41 10.37 -24.51
N ASP A 276 20.60 10.92 -24.74
CA ASP A 276 21.35 10.78 -25.99
C ASP A 276 22.21 9.51 -26.06
N GLY A 277 22.25 8.71 -24.99
CA GLY A 277 23.02 7.47 -24.89
C GLY A 277 24.55 7.66 -24.90
N ARG A 278 25.06 8.87 -24.67
CA ARG A 278 26.50 9.18 -24.74
C ARG A 278 27.23 9.04 -23.42
N SER A 279 26.54 9.26 -22.30
CA SER A 279 27.14 9.22 -20.97
C SER A 279 26.29 8.42 -19.98
N VAL A 280 26.97 7.90 -18.96
CA VAL A 280 26.39 7.28 -17.78
C VAL A 280 26.56 8.24 -16.61
N VAL A 281 25.47 8.48 -15.87
CA VAL A 281 25.44 9.31 -14.68
C VAL A 281 25.87 8.48 -13.46
N LEU A 282 26.81 9.03 -12.72
CA LEU A 282 27.27 8.56 -11.42
C LEU A 282 26.83 9.57 -10.36
N LEU A 283 26.60 9.08 -9.14
CA LEU A 283 26.37 9.91 -7.97
C LEU A 283 27.64 9.94 -7.12
N ALA A 284 28.21 11.13 -6.94
CA ALA A 284 29.35 11.38 -6.06
C ALA A 284 28.87 11.93 -4.71
N SER A 285 29.33 11.35 -3.61
CA SER A 285 29.08 11.81 -2.24
C SER A 285 30.21 12.71 -1.71
N GLU A 286 29.82 13.71 -0.93
CA GLU A 286 30.73 14.59 -0.18
C GLU A 286 30.62 14.27 1.32
N GLY A 287 31.77 14.08 1.99
CA GLY A 287 31.88 13.76 3.41
C GLY A 287 32.13 12.28 3.74
N CYS A 288 31.42 11.34 3.09
CA CYS A 288 31.46 9.90 3.36
C CYS A 288 31.54 9.04 2.09
N ALA A 289 32.00 7.79 2.22
CA ALA A 289 31.74 6.75 1.21
C ALA A 289 30.26 6.32 1.28
N TRP A 290 29.66 5.89 0.18
CA TRP A 290 28.20 5.62 0.14
C TRP A 290 27.76 4.59 1.19
N VAL A 291 28.56 3.55 1.45
CA VAL A 291 28.30 2.55 2.50
C VAL A 291 28.21 3.18 3.90
N ASP A 292 29.07 4.16 4.22
CA ASP A 292 29.02 4.90 5.47
C ASP A 292 27.84 5.89 5.49
N CYS A 293 27.58 6.58 4.37
CA CYS A 293 26.46 7.51 4.24
C CYS A 293 25.10 6.81 4.45
N ASP A 294 25.02 5.55 4.03
CA ASP A 294 23.81 4.72 4.08
C ASP A 294 23.51 4.21 5.51
N THR A 295 24.54 4.05 6.35
CA THR A 295 24.42 3.61 7.75
C THR A 295 24.43 4.76 8.77
N GLY A 296 25.02 5.91 8.44
CA GLY A 296 25.18 7.06 9.34
C GLY A 296 24.91 8.40 8.67
N MET A 297 23.64 8.82 8.65
CA MET A 297 23.14 10.01 7.90
C MET A 297 23.88 11.34 8.18
N GLY A 298 24.46 11.52 9.37
CA GLY A 298 25.19 12.75 9.73
C GLY A 298 26.52 12.98 8.99
N SER A 299 26.94 12.03 8.15
CA SER A 299 28.21 12.07 7.42
C SER A 299 28.10 12.57 5.97
N LEU A 300 26.91 12.55 5.38
CA LEU A 300 26.67 13.04 4.01
C LEU A 300 26.45 14.56 4.03
N TRP A 301 27.44 15.33 3.58
CA TRP A 301 27.35 16.79 3.53
C TRP A 301 26.72 17.32 2.25
N GLY A 302 26.65 16.46 1.23
CA GLY A 302 25.96 16.71 -0.02
C GLY A 302 26.35 15.67 -1.07
N TRP A 303 25.73 15.78 -2.23
CA TRP A 303 26.00 14.90 -3.38
C TRP A 303 25.96 15.69 -4.68
N ARG A 304 26.56 15.14 -5.74
CA ARG A 304 26.55 15.74 -7.08
C ARG A 304 26.61 14.67 -8.15
N MET A 305 26.08 14.98 -9.33
CA MET A 305 26.16 14.12 -10.51
C MET A 305 27.53 14.22 -11.18
N GLN A 306 27.99 13.12 -11.73
CA GLN A 306 29.12 13.09 -12.66
C GLN A 306 28.73 12.29 -13.91
N TYR A 307 29.24 12.69 -15.06
CA TYR A 307 28.94 12.10 -16.36
C TYR A 307 30.18 11.36 -16.85
N ALA A 308 30.14 10.03 -16.84
CA ALA A 308 31.14 9.17 -17.45
C ALA A 308 30.81 8.99 -18.94
N ASP A 309 31.71 9.37 -19.84
CA ASP A 309 31.58 9.08 -21.26
C ASP A 309 31.57 7.55 -21.51
N ALA A 310 30.51 7.06 -22.18
CA ALA A 310 30.21 5.63 -22.25
C ALA A 310 31.14 4.81 -23.17
N VAL A 311 32.16 5.44 -23.76
CA VAL A 311 33.16 4.80 -24.62
C VAL A 311 34.56 4.90 -24.01
N SER A 312 34.92 6.10 -23.53
CA SER A 312 36.26 6.41 -23.02
C SER A 312 36.39 6.35 -21.49
N GLY A 313 35.29 6.21 -20.76
CA GLY A 313 35.27 6.24 -19.30
C GLY A 313 35.61 7.59 -18.68
N LYS A 314 35.84 8.64 -19.49
CA LYS A 314 36.19 9.97 -18.98
C LYS A 314 35.03 10.56 -18.19
N VAL A 315 35.26 10.85 -16.91
CA VAL A 315 34.30 11.48 -16.00
C VAL A 315 34.39 13.01 -16.06
N VAL A 316 33.25 13.68 -16.06
CA VAL A 316 33.10 15.14 -15.93
C VAL A 316 32.03 15.45 -14.88
N ASP A 317 32.31 16.36 -13.96
CA ASP A 317 31.36 16.78 -12.93
C ASP A 317 30.19 17.61 -13.50
N GLU A 318 29.02 17.56 -12.85
CA GLU A 318 27.96 18.54 -13.09
C GLU A 318 28.34 19.97 -12.65
N ALA A 319 27.54 20.95 -13.06
CA ALA A 319 27.76 22.35 -12.69
C ALA A 319 27.48 22.64 -11.19
N ALA A 320 26.55 21.90 -10.57
CA ALA A 320 26.24 22.03 -9.15
C ALA A 320 27.35 21.38 -8.29
N THR A 321 27.91 22.14 -7.35
CA THR A 321 29.03 21.66 -6.52
C THR A 321 28.60 20.71 -5.40
N ALA A 322 27.38 20.87 -4.89
CA ALA A 322 26.75 19.98 -3.92
C ALA A 322 25.24 20.23 -3.86
N ARG A 323 24.47 19.16 -3.71
CA ARG A 323 23.02 19.15 -3.47
C ARG A 323 22.75 18.59 -2.07
N PRO A 324 21.79 19.14 -1.31
CA PRO A 324 21.42 18.62 0.02
C PRO A 324 20.60 17.33 -0.08
N GLY A 325 20.29 16.72 1.07
CA GLY A 325 19.49 15.49 1.17
C GLY A 325 20.21 14.26 0.61
N ARG A 326 19.47 13.16 0.39
CA ARG A 326 20.03 11.88 -0.10
C ARG A 326 19.25 11.37 -1.32
N PRO A 327 19.90 11.19 -2.49
CA PRO A 327 19.25 10.60 -3.66
C PRO A 327 19.08 9.09 -3.43
N ALA A 328 17.87 8.56 -3.60
CA ALA A 328 17.65 7.13 -3.65
C ALA A 328 18.16 6.59 -5.00
N GLY A 329 17.71 7.19 -6.11
CA GLY A 329 18.21 6.93 -7.46
C GLY A 329 17.56 7.77 -8.56
N LEU A 330 18.21 7.80 -9.73
CA LEU A 330 17.76 8.37 -10.99
C LEU A 330 16.81 7.37 -11.69
N VAL A 331 15.56 7.77 -11.88
CA VAL A 331 14.47 6.88 -12.36
C VAL A 331 13.96 7.22 -13.78
N GLY A 332 14.29 8.41 -14.29
CA GLY A 332 14.02 8.80 -15.68
C GLY A 332 14.45 10.24 -15.98
N TRP A 333 14.12 10.73 -17.17
CA TRP A 333 14.43 12.09 -17.64
C TRP A 333 13.18 12.81 -18.14
N ARG A 334 12.91 14.01 -17.62
CA ARG A 334 11.80 14.87 -18.09
C ARG A 334 12.36 16.13 -18.72
N ASP A 335 12.01 16.38 -19.98
CA ASP A 335 12.43 17.59 -20.74
C ASP A 335 13.97 17.81 -20.77
N GLY A 336 14.74 16.72 -20.68
CA GLY A 336 16.21 16.74 -20.59
C GLY A 336 16.77 16.93 -19.17
N ALA A 337 15.93 17.19 -18.16
CA ALA A 337 16.32 17.24 -16.76
C ALA A 337 16.25 15.83 -16.11
N PRO A 338 17.24 15.43 -15.31
CA PRO A 338 17.22 14.14 -14.61
C PRO A 338 16.18 14.15 -13.48
N VAL A 339 15.48 13.04 -13.29
CA VAL A 339 14.41 12.88 -12.28
C VAL A 339 14.82 11.86 -11.22
N PHE A 340 14.91 12.32 -9.98
CA PHE A 340 15.33 11.52 -8.84
C PHE A 340 14.17 11.18 -7.91
N VAL A 341 14.24 9.99 -7.33
CA VAL A 341 13.63 9.70 -6.03
C VAL A 341 14.61 10.14 -4.94
N HIS A 342 14.14 10.86 -3.93
CA HIS A 342 14.98 11.60 -3.00
C HIS A 342 14.39 11.69 -1.59
N TRP A 343 15.22 11.45 -0.58
CA TRP A 343 14.92 11.75 0.82
C TRP A 343 15.44 13.13 1.19
N GLY A 344 14.69 13.83 2.04
CA GLY A 344 15.11 15.12 2.60
C GLY A 344 16.36 15.01 3.48
N ALA A 345 16.78 16.15 4.05
CA ALA A 345 17.94 16.17 4.94
C ALA A 345 17.62 15.63 6.35
N ASP A 346 16.34 15.56 6.70
CA ASP A 346 15.81 15.04 7.97
C ASP A 346 15.21 13.63 7.76
N THR A 347 15.30 12.75 8.77
CA THR A 347 14.70 11.40 8.73
C THR A 347 13.18 11.43 8.59
N ASP A 348 12.57 12.50 9.09
CA ASP A 348 11.12 12.67 9.12
C ASP A 348 10.56 13.28 7.82
N GLU A 349 11.43 13.72 6.89
CA GLU A 349 10.99 14.23 5.61
C GLU A 349 10.51 13.11 4.66
N PRO A 350 9.34 13.27 4.02
CA PRO A 350 8.85 12.27 3.07
C PRO A 350 9.74 12.16 1.84
N GLU A 351 9.83 10.96 1.29
CA GLU A 351 10.45 10.69 0.00
C GLU A 351 9.68 11.39 -1.14
N LYS A 352 10.41 11.98 -2.07
CA LYS A 352 9.87 12.81 -3.16
C LYS A 352 10.43 12.37 -4.51
N LEU A 353 9.59 12.39 -5.53
CA LEU A 353 10.02 12.40 -6.93
C LEU A 353 10.26 13.87 -7.33
N MET A 354 11.43 14.20 -7.86
CA MET A 354 11.78 15.59 -8.21
C MET A 354 12.68 15.68 -9.45
N THR A 355 12.49 16.72 -10.28
CA THR A 355 13.48 17.09 -11.31
C THR A 355 14.64 17.80 -10.63
N ALA A 356 15.88 17.45 -10.98
CA ALA A 356 17.09 18.13 -10.52
C ALA A 356 17.55 19.12 -11.59
N GLU A 357 17.51 20.41 -11.27
CA GLU A 357 17.80 21.50 -12.20
C GLU A 357 19.31 21.79 -12.26
N ALA A 358 19.78 22.37 -13.35
CA ALA A 358 21.21 22.60 -13.61
C ALA A 358 21.89 23.61 -12.65
N ASP A 359 21.10 24.45 -11.96
CA ASP A 359 21.57 25.42 -10.97
C ASP A 359 21.73 24.83 -9.55
N GLY A 360 21.48 23.52 -9.38
CA GLY A 360 21.50 22.84 -8.09
C GLY A 360 20.14 22.75 -7.40
N SER A 361 19.12 23.50 -7.86
CA SER A 361 17.77 23.43 -7.33
C SER A 361 17.03 22.15 -7.77
N ALA A 362 15.83 21.94 -7.23
CA ALA A 362 14.97 20.83 -7.59
C ALA A 362 13.49 21.21 -7.54
N ARG A 363 12.68 20.62 -8.42
CA ARG A 363 11.22 20.80 -8.46
C ARG A 363 10.53 19.47 -8.17
N VAL A 364 9.72 19.45 -7.11
CA VAL A 364 8.94 18.29 -6.69
C VAL A 364 7.81 18.00 -7.70
N LEU A 365 7.68 16.74 -8.08
CA LEU A 365 6.65 16.20 -8.97
C LEU A 365 5.62 15.37 -8.20
N LEU A 366 6.09 14.53 -7.26
CA LEU A 366 5.27 13.68 -6.41
C LEU A 366 5.86 13.65 -4.99
N THR A 367 5.01 13.67 -3.96
CA THR A 367 5.41 13.49 -2.55
C THR A 367 4.75 12.25 -1.96
N LEU A 368 5.55 11.35 -1.38
CA LEU A 368 5.06 10.18 -0.65
C LEU A 368 4.60 10.59 0.77
N ALA A 369 3.84 9.73 1.44
CA ALA A 369 3.50 9.93 2.84
C ALA A 369 4.73 9.74 3.76
N GLY A 370 4.84 10.57 4.80
CA GLY A 370 5.89 10.44 5.80
C GLY A 370 5.84 9.09 6.52
N GLY A 371 7.00 8.46 6.68
CA GLY A 371 7.15 7.11 7.25
C GLY A 371 6.90 5.96 6.27
N SER A 372 6.50 6.23 5.02
CA SER A 372 6.58 5.30 3.90
C SER A 372 7.87 5.55 3.12
N GLY A 373 8.37 4.58 2.34
CA GLY A 373 9.62 4.72 1.57
C GLY A 373 9.74 3.75 0.40
N ALA A 374 10.93 3.69 -0.22
CA ALA A 374 11.21 2.89 -1.42
C ALA A 374 10.25 3.21 -2.58
N LEU A 375 9.98 4.49 -2.81
CA LEU A 375 9.15 4.97 -3.90
C LEU A 375 9.72 4.54 -5.27
N ASN A 376 8.95 3.76 -6.01
CA ASN A 376 9.22 3.40 -7.40
C ASN A 376 8.07 3.90 -8.28
N VAL A 377 8.41 4.56 -9.41
CA VAL A 377 7.45 5.21 -10.31
C VAL A 377 7.75 4.73 -11.73
N PRO A 378 6.77 4.24 -12.50
CA PRO A 378 6.99 3.77 -13.87
C PRO A 378 7.66 4.84 -14.73
N ARG A 379 8.73 4.48 -15.45
CA ARG A 379 9.52 5.44 -16.24
C ARG A 379 8.67 6.20 -17.26
N ASP A 380 7.70 5.58 -17.93
CA ASP A 380 6.85 6.29 -18.91
C ASP A 380 6.08 7.44 -18.23
N LEU A 381 5.68 7.28 -16.97
CA LEU A 381 5.05 8.34 -16.18
C LEU A 381 6.07 9.39 -15.72
N VAL A 382 7.30 8.98 -15.42
CA VAL A 382 8.41 9.89 -15.12
C VAL A 382 8.80 10.74 -16.34
N GLU A 383 8.77 10.22 -17.56
CA GLU A 383 9.29 10.91 -18.74
C GLU A 383 8.19 11.62 -19.55
N HIS A 384 6.99 11.04 -19.60
CA HIS A 384 5.88 11.53 -20.45
C HIS A 384 4.56 11.77 -19.69
N GLY A 385 4.48 11.32 -18.44
CA GLY A 385 3.32 11.49 -17.58
C GLY A 385 3.03 12.95 -17.20
N THR A 386 1.80 13.19 -16.75
CA THR A 386 1.39 14.45 -16.11
C THR A 386 1.01 14.18 -14.66
N PHE A 387 1.33 15.11 -13.76
CA PHE A 387 0.99 15.03 -12.33
C PHE A 387 -0.08 16.08 -11.99
N ALA A 388 -1.21 15.61 -11.45
CA ALA A 388 -2.33 16.41 -10.98
C ALA A 388 -2.08 16.98 -9.58
N SER A 389 -2.70 18.11 -9.26
CA SER A 389 -2.65 18.71 -7.91
C SER A 389 -3.39 17.91 -6.83
N HIS A 390 -3.94 16.73 -7.12
CA HIS A 390 -4.66 15.91 -6.15
C HIS A 390 -3.76 14.86 -5.49
N SER A 391 -4.05 14.54 -4.23
CA SER A 391 -3.50 13.35 -3.57
C SER A 391 -4.33 12.11 -3.89
N ALA A 392 -3.69 10.98 -4.19
CA ALA A 392 -4.34 9.69 -4.07
C ALA A 392 -4.30 9.24 -2.61
N ASN A 393 -5.42 8.76 -2.09
CA ASN A 393 -5.48 8.03 -0.83
C ASN A 393 -6.69 7.07 -0.84
N PRO A 394 -6.72 6.07 0.06
CA PRO A 394 -7.82 5.10 0.10
C PRO A 394 -9.22 5.70 0.39
N LEU A 395 -9.31 6.91 0.96
CA LEU A 395 -10.58 7.62 1.18
C LEU A 395 -11.15 8.17 -0.14
N ALA A 396 -10.28 8.68 -1.03
CA ALA A 396 -10.66 9.31 -2.29
C ALA A 396 -11.06 8.28 -3.37
N ALA A 397 -10.44 7.11 -3.38
CA ALA A 397 -10.69 6.07 -4.39
C ALA A 397 -12.03 5.32 -4.20
N GLN A 398 -12.67 5.38 -3.03
CA GLN A 398 -13.88 4.61 -2.72
C GLN A 398 -15.01 5.43 -2.07
N PRO A 399 -15.54 6.49 -2.74
CA PRO A 399 -16.65 7.28 -2.21
C PRO A 399 -17.93 6.46 -1.97
N TRP A 400 -18.10 5.33 -2.67
CA TRP A 400 -19.22 4.40 -2.49
C TRP A 400 -19.24 3.79 -1.08
N ALA A 401 -18.09 3.55 -0.45
CA ALA A 401 -17.99 2.95 0.87
C ALA A 401 -18.65 3.84 1.94
N PHE A 402 -18.52 5.17 1.82
CA PHE A 402 -19.24 6.13 2.66
C PHE A 402 -20.75 6.08 2.44
N GLY A 403 -21.20 5.89 1.20
CA GLY A 403 -22.62 5.70 0.87
C GLY A 403 -23.21 4.46 1.56
N CYS A 404 -22.48 3.35 1.53
CA CYS A 404 -22.83 2.12 2.25
C CYS A 404 -22.85 2.31 3.78
N LEU A 405 -21.85 3.00 4.35
CA LEU A 405 -21.79 3.31 5.78
C LEU A 405 -22.95 4.21 6.23
N LEU A 406 -23.30 5.24 5.45
CA LEU A 406 -24.49 6.08 5.65
C LEU A 406 -25.78 5.27 5.55
N ALA A 407 -25.91 4.35 4.58
CA ALA A 407 -27.06 3.47 4.45
C ALA A 407 -27.21 2.49 5.64
N CYS A 408 -26.10 2.05 6.25
CA CYS A 408 -26.12 1.20 7.45
C CYS A 408 -26.42 1.99 8.74
N LEU A 409 -25.93 3.22 8.86
CA LEU A 409 -26.09 4.05 10.07
C LEU A 409 -27.39 4.86 10.12
N THR A 410 -27.99 5.22 8.98
CA THR A 410 -29.23 6.01 8.96
C THR A 410 -30.44 5.29 9.56
N PRO A 411 -30.72 3.98 9.33
CA PRO A 411 -31.84 3.28 9.96
C PRO A 411 -31.80 3.24 11.50
N PRO A 412 -30.70 2.86 12.18
CA PRO A 412 -30.65 2.85 13.64
C PRO A 412 -30.72 4.27 14.23
N VAL A 413 -30.13 5.28 13.59
CA VAL A 413 -30.24 6.68 14.04
C VAL A 413 -31.69 7.18 13.95
N LEU A 414 -32.37 6.94 12.81
CA LEU A 414 -33.79 7.25 12.65
C LEU A 414 -34.67 6.52 13.67
N LEU A 415 -34.39 5.23 13.93
CA LEU A 415 -35.09 4.44 14.95
C LEU A 415 -34.92 5.05 16.36
N VAL A 416 -33.70 5.45 16.73
CA VAL A 416 -33.43 6.11 18.02
C VAL A 416 -34.14 7.46 18.11
N LEU A 417 -34.14 8.27 17.04
CA LEU A 417 -34.85 9.55 17.00
C LEU A 417 -36.37 9.38 17.12
N LEU A 418 -36.97 8.40 16.43
CA LEU A 418 -38.38 8.05 16.53
C LEU A 418 -38.74 7.55 17.94
N LEU A 419 -37.90 6.70 18.55
CA LEU A 419 -38.09 6.24 19.93
C LEU A 419 -37.95 7.39 20.94
N ARG A 420 -37.02 8.33 20.74
CA ARG A 420 -36.88 9.55 21.56
C ARG A 420 -38.09 10.47 21.42
N ARG A 421 -38.56 10.75 20.20
CA ARG A 421 -39.81 11.52 19.95
C ARG A 421 -41.01 10.86 20.62
N ARG A 422 -41.18 9.54 20.47
CA ARG A 422 -42.29 8.80 21.09
C ARG A 422 -42.23 8.79 22.62
N ARG A 423 -41.04 8.68 23.22
CA ARG A 423 -40.86 8.83 24.68
C ARG A 423 -41.19 10.24 25.16
N ARG A 424 -40.81 11.29 24.42
CA ARG A 424 -41.19 12.69 24.74
C ARG A 424 -42.71 12.89 24.67
N ALA A 425 -43.37 12.41 23.62
CA ALA A 425 -44.82 12.49 23.48
C ALA A 425 -45.55 11.79 24.64
N VAL A 426 -45.14 10.57 25.01
CA VAL A 426 -45.73 9.84 26.15
C VAL A 426 -45.51 10.57 27.48
N ARG A 427 -44.36 11.23 27.69
CA ARG A 427 -44.12 12.05 28.89
C ARG A 427 -44.98 13.32 28.90
N ALA A 428 -45.18 13.98 27.75
CA ALA A 428 -46.07 15.13 27.64
C ALA A 428 -47.54 14.75 27.95
N SER A 429 -48.03 13.63 27.40
CA SER A 429 -49.37 13.12 27.70
C SER A 429 -49.56 12.67 29.16
N ALA A 430 -48.49 12.24 29.83
CA ALA A 430 -48.52 11.93 31.26
C ALA A 430 -48.52 13.20 32.14
N ALA A 431 -47.91 14.29 31.67
CA ALA A 431 -47.92 15.60 32.34
C ALA A 431 -49.23 16.38 32.13
N SER A 432 -50.01 16.06 31.09
CA SER A 432 -51.32 16.68 30.81
C SER A 432 -52.52 15.93 31.43
N GLY A 433 -52.28 15.02 32.39
CA GLY A 433 -53.31 14.19 33.02
C GLY A 433 -53.96 14.85 34.24
N VAL A 434 -54.96 15.70 34.01
CA VAL A 434 -55.83 16.24 35.08
C VAL A 434 -56.91 15.22 35.46
N GLY A 435 -57.02 14.92 36.76
CA GLY A 435 -58.28 14.64 37.46
C GLY A 435 -59.05 13.33 37.18
N GLN A 436 -58.83 12.32 38.04
CA GLN A 436 -59.88 11.43 38.63
C GLN A 436 -59.17 10.49 39.64
N GLY A 437 -59.52 10.40 40.92
CA GLY A 437 -60.63 11.04 41.65
C GLY A 437 -61.63 10.03 42.21
N ALA A 438 -61.17 9.17 43.14
CA ALA A 438 -62.01 8.40 44.04
C ALA A 438 -61.15 8.01 45.25
N GLY A 439 -61.46 8.59 46.42
CA GLY A 439 -60.71 8.37 47.65
C GLY A 439 -61.06 7.06 48.35
N ALA A 440 -60.24 6.69 49.33
CA ALA A 440 -60.72 5.92 50.47
C ALA A 440 -61.59 6.82 51.37
N ASP A 441 -62.20 6.20 52.39
CA ASP A 441 -63.06 6.78 53.42
C ASP A 441 -64.52 7.04 53.00
N ASP A 442 -65.39 6.09 53.35
CA ASP A 442 -66.72 6.40 53.88
C ASP A 442 -67.20 5.27 54.83
N LEU A 443 -67.30 5.57 56.12
CA LEU A 443 -67.82 4.68 57.18
C LEU A 443 -68.49 5.52 58.27
N ARG A 444 -69.78 5.25 58.54
CA ARG A 444 -70.64 5.82 59.62
C ARG A 444 -71.01 7.32 59.45
N ALA A 445 -72.17 7.82 59.90
CA ALA A 445 -73.23 7.28 60.77
C ALA A 445 -74.63 7.90 60.47
N GLU A 446 -75.61 7.61 61.37
CA GLU A 446 -77.00 8.12 61.46
C GLU A 446 -78.05 7.45 60.52
N GLY A 447 -79.26 7.08 60.96
CA GLY A 447 -79.91 7.16 62.28
C GLY A 447 -80.85 5.96 62.54
N GLY A 448 -81.54 5.93 63.70
CA GLY A 448 -82.28 4.77 64.21
C GLY A 448 -83.83 4.86 64.18
N ASP A 449 -84.45 3.89 64.88
CA ASP A 449 -85.90 3.71 65.16
C ASP A 449 -86.80 3.37 63.95
N ALA A 450 -87.87 2.54 64.02
CA ALA A 450 -88.50 1.84 65.18
C ALA A 450 -89.31 0.57 64.78
N VAL A 451 -89.52 -0.35 65.76
CA VAL A 451 -90.79 -1.06 66.12
C VAL A 451 -91.43 -2.11 65.18
N PRO A 452 -92.13 -3.15 65.69
CA PRO A 452 -92.28 -3.61 67.09
C PRO A 452 -91.47 -4.88 67.46
#